data_AF-A0A960PPG4-F1
#
_entry.id   AF-A0A960PPG4-F1
#
_cell.length_a   1.000
_cell.length_b   1.000
_cell.length_c   1.000
_cell.angle_alpha   90.00
_cell.angle_beta   90.00
_cell.angle_gamma   90.00
#
_symmetry.space_group_name_H-M   'P 1'
#
loop_
_entity.id
_entity.type
_entity.pdbx_description
1 polymer ?
#
loop_
_entity_poly.entity_id
_entity_poly.type
_entity_poly.pdbx_seq_one_letter_code
_entity_poly.pdbx_strand_id
1 'polypeptide(L)'
;QELLERLAGLDLDMWITEGTEEARLGVLAVANSLDLSDAWVVDLGGGSVQVSRMEGRRFAEGESYPLGMVRMSERFLHSDPPRRSEVLALETEAERLLGPVVEEIRSSELPLVAVGGTVRNLARAVQKRMAYPLELLHGYVLARADLEALTARLLASSKEERATIPGIREDRSDVIAAGAVIFRWLLQNAGRRSLQISGHGMREGALYRHFLPEPHLLEDVRRFSIENLLAEFPQPRAHVRHVERLALRVFEGLAPAFGLSPEDRQILVAAARLHDLGMALFYYRHHRHGAYLLGSGPLAGFSHREQALIMVMVQYHEKGLPRTAPYDPILRPGDALLLLRLTACLRLGEHLERSRVGRVKDLRVEVRDERVVLHLAADEEPVVEIWEAKKLTSGLFQEAFARTLEIQRE
;
A
#
# COMPACT_ATOMS: atom_id res chain seq x y z
N GLN A 1 14.97 -35.33 -10.07
CA GLN A 1 14.89 -36.60 -9.33
C GLN A 1 15.96 -36.63 -8.24
N GLU A 2 17.26 -36.52 -8.59
CA GLU A 2 18.35 -36.46 -7.60
C GLU A 2 18.20 -35.35 -6.53
N LEU A 3 17.77 -34.14 -6.91
CA LEU A 3 17.51 -33.08 -5.93
C LEU A 3 16.40 -33.44 -4.94
N LEU A 4 15.32 -34.07 -5.42
CA LEU A 4 14.19 -34.47 -4.57
C LEU A 4 14.60 -35.57 -3.58
N GLU A 5 15.45 -36.51 -4.01
CA GLU A 5 16.03 -37.55 -3.15
C GLU A 5 16.94 -36.95 -2.06
N ARG A 6 17.77 -35.96 -2.40
CA ARG A 6 18.59 -35.25 -1.40
C ARG A 6 17.75 -34.44 -0.41
N LEU A 7 16.69 -33.79 -0.88
CA LEU A 7 15.80 -33.01 -0.03
C LEU A 7 14.92 -33.89 0.87
N ALA A 8 14.54 -35.09 0.43
CA ALA A 8 13.82 -36.06 1.26
C ALA A 8 14.61 -36.49 2.52
N GLY A 9 15.93 -36.33 2.52
CA GLY A 9 16.77 -36.55 3.70
C GLY A 9 16.74 -35.44 4.76
N LEU A 10 16.03 -34.33 4.51
CA LEU A 10 16.03 -33.13 5.38
C LEU A 10 14.86 -33.07 6.39
N ASP A 11 14.04 -34.11 6.51
CA ASP A 11 12.83 -34.13 7.36
C ASP A 11 11.90 -32.90 7.12
N LEU A 12 11.83 -32.48 5.85
CA LEU A 12 10.94 -31.42 5.38
C LEU A 12 9.86 -32.02 4.49
N ASP A 13 8.60 -31.70 4.76
CA ASP A 13 7.49 -32.04 3.87
C ASP A 13 7.52 -31.11 2.65
N MET A 14 7.78 -31.69 1.47
CA MET A 14 7.87 -30.95 0.24
C MET A 14 6.56 -31.00 -0.53
N TRP A 15 6.01 -29.83 -0.79
CA TRP A 15 4.85 -29.68 -1.64
C TRP A 15 5.26 -29.19 -3.04
N ILE A 16 5.18 -30.07 -4.04
CA ILE A 16 5.33 -29.69 -5.45
C ILE A 16 3.95 -29.20 -5.93
N THR A 17 3.86 -27.92 -6.25
CA THR A 17 2.63 -27.27 -6.70
C THR A 17 2.45 -27.37 -8.22
N GLU A 18 1.21 -27.54 -8.65
CA GLU A 18 0.84 -27.36 -10.06
C GLU A 18 0.63 -25.87 -10.37
N GLY A 19 0.76 -25.47 -11.64
CA GLY A 19 0.68 -24.07 -12.04
C GLY A 19 -0.67 -23.39 -11.72
N THR A 20 -1.77 -24.13 -11.72
CA THR A 20 -3.10 -23.63 -11.29
C THR A 20 -3.16 -23.36 -9.79
N GLU A 21 -2.44 -24.14 -8.99
CA GLU A 21 -2.35 -23.92 -7.56
C GLU A 21 -1.40 -22.77 -7.22
N GLU A 22 -0.30 -22.59 -7.96
CA GLU A 22 0.53 -21.38 -7.89
C GLU A 22 -0.29 -20.12 -8.18
N ALA A 23 -1.13 -20.17 -9.22
CA ALA A 23 -2.08 -19.13 -9.58
C ALA A 23 -3.07 -18.83 -8.44
N ARG A 24 -3.68 -19.86 -7.83
CA ARG A 24 -4.57 -19.71 -6.66
C ARG A 24 -3.86 -19.06 -5.48
N LEU A 25 -2.65 -19.50 -5.15
CA LEU A 25 -1.86 -18.93 -4.05
C LEU A 25 -1.48 -17.46 -4.33
N GLY A 26 -1.19 -17.12 -5.59
CA GLY A 26 -0.97 -15.73 -6.02
C GLY A 26 -2.19 -14.85 -5.79
N VAL A 27 -3.39 -15.31 -6.15
CA VAL A 27 -4.65 -14.60 -5.87
C VAL A 27 -4.87 -14.47 -4.36
N LEU A 28 -4.64 -15.53 -3.59
CA LEU A 28 -4.82 -15.49 -2.14
C LEU A 28 -3.88 -14.48 -1.47
N ALA A 29 -2.64 -14.38 -1.96
CA ALA A 29 -1.67 -13.39 -1.50
C ALA A 29 -2.16 -11.96 -1.78
N VAL A 30 -2.68 -11.70 -2.98
CA VAL A 30 -3.22 -10.40 -3.40
C VAL A 30 -4.47 -10.03 -2.58
N ALA A 31 -5.43 -10.93 -2.47
CA ALA A 31 -6.69 -10.72 -1.75
C ALA A 31 -6.47 -10.35 -0.27
N ASN A 32 -5.45 -10.93 0.36
CA ASN A 32 -5.12 -10.71 1.77
C ASN A 32 -4.08 -9.62 2.03
N SER A 33 -3.73 -8.82 1.03
CA SER A 33 -2.71 -7.77 1.18
C SER A 33 -3.06 -6.45 0.49
N LEU A 34 -3.82 -6.50 -0.60
CA LEU A 34 -4.39 -5.34 -1.27
C LEU A 34 -5.88 -5.23 -0.95
N ASP A 35 -6.37 -3.99 -0.92
CA ASP A 35 -7.80 -3.69 -0.73
C ASP A 35 -8.53 -3.69 -2.07
N LEU A 36 -8.58 -4.87 -2.69
CA LEU A 36 -9.22 -5.12 -3.98
C LEU A 36 -10.18 -6.29 -3.88
N SER A 37 -11.39 -6.12 -4.45
CA SER A 37 -12.36 -7.21 -4.57
C SER A 37 -12.15 -8.04 -5.82
N ASP A 38 -11.92 -7.37 -6.95
CA ASP A 38 -11.80 -8.01 -8.26
C ASP A 38 -10.55 -7.49 -8.97
N ALA A 39 -9.78 -8.39 -9.58
CA ALA A 39 -8.54 -8.03 -10.30
C ALA A 39 -8.08 -9.15 -11.22
N TRP A 40 -7.29 -8.80 -12.23
CA TRP A 40 -6.39 -9.75 -12.89
C TRP A 40 -5.07 -9.80 -12.14
N VAL A 41 -4.57 -11.00 -11.84
CA VAL A 41 -3.31 -11.23 -11.15
C VAL A 41 -2.34 -11.93 -12.10
N VAL A 42 -1.15 -11.35 -12.27
CA VAL A 42 -0.10 -11.89 -13.13
C VAL A 42 1.18 -12.10 -12.34
N ASP A 43 1.62 -13.35 -12.20
CA ASP A 43 2.91 -13.69 -11.57
C ASP A 43 3.91 -14.11 -12.65
N LEU A 44 4.97 -13.33 -12.84
CA LEU A 44 6.05 -13.66 -13.78
C LEU A 44 7.24 -14.26 -13.02
N GLY A 45 7.32 -15.59 -13.08
CA GLY A 45 8.41 -16.38 -12.56
C GLY A 45 9.57 -16.58 -13.56
N GLY A 46 10.47 -17.49 -13.21
CA GLY A 46 11.61 -17.86 -14.06
C GLY A 46 11.22 -18.77 -15.23
N GLY A 47 10.37 -19.77 -14.97
CA GLY A 47 9.98 -20.78 -15.96
C GLY A 47 8.60 -20.57 -16.60
N SER A 48 7.68 -19.91 -15.88
CA SER A 48 6.29 -19.70 -16.27
C SER A 48 5.78 -18.29 -15.91
N VAL A 49 4.60 -17.99 -16.44
CA VAL A 49 3.71 -16.90 -16.03
C VAL A 49 2.40 -17.51 -15.58
N GLN A 50 1.88 -17.09 -14.43
CA GLN A 50 0.50 -17.36 -14.05
C GLN A 50 -0.35 -16.13 -14.36
N VAL A 51 -1.52 -16.33 -14.99
CA VAL A 51 -2.53 -15.28 -15.21
C VAL A 51 -3.84 -15.77 -14.61
N SER A 52 -4.40 -15.02 -13.67
CA SER A 52 -5.58 -15.43 -12.89
C SER A 52 -6.59 -14.30 -12.76
N ARG A 53 -7.88 -14.66 -12.71
CA ARG A 53 -8.98 -13.76 -12.39
C ARG A 53 -9.34 -13.92 -10.91
N MET A 54 -9.33 -12.82 -10.20
CA MET A 54 -9.84 -12.69 -8.84
C MET A 54 -11.21 -12.06 -8.89
N GLU A 55 -12.19 -12.68 -8.24
CA GLU A 55 -13.56 -12.15 -8.10
C GLU A 55 -14.03 -12.26 -6.66
N GLY A 56 -14.59 -11.18 -6.11
CA GLY A 56 -15.08 -11.15 -4.73
C GLY A 56 -14.02 -11.62 -3.72
N ARG A 57 -12.75 -11.24 -3.95
CA ARG A 57 -11.55 -11.62 -3.17
C ARG A 57 -11.17 -13.09 -3.29
N ARG A 58 -11.73 -13.86 -4.22
CA ARG A 58 -11.51 -15.30 -4.40
C ARG A 58 -10.87 -15.61 -5.75
N PHE A 59 -10.16 -16.73 -5.82
CA PHE A 59 -9.70 -17.28 -7.08
C PHE A 59 -10.90 -17.77 -7.90
N ALA A 60 -11.16 -17.13 -9.04
CA ALA A 60 -12.22 -17.54 -9.96
C ALA A 60 -11.68 -18.54 -10.99
N GLU A 61 -10.62 -18.15 -11.70
CA GLU A 61 -9.94 -18.97 -12.70
C GLU A 61 -8.48 -18.53 -12.86
N GLY A 62 -7.65 -19.37 -13.49
CA GLY A 62 -6.28 -19.01 -13.81
C GLY A 62 -5.48 -20.15 -14.39
N GLU A 63 -4.52 -19.78 -15.22
CA GLU A 63 -3.68 -20.71 -15.97
C GLU A 63 -2.19 -20.36 -15.85
N SER A 64 -1.35 -21.35 -16.12
CA SER A 64 0.11 -21.23 -16.12
C SER A 64 0.66 -21.44 -17.53
N TYR A 65 1.37 -20.44 -18.03
CA TYR A 65 1.94 -20.39 -19.37
C TYR A 65 3.46 -20.54 -19.31
N PRO A 66 4.10 -21.26 -20.26
CA PRO A 66 5.54 -21.42 -20.30
C PRO A 66 6.25 -20.15 -20.85
N LEU A 67 6.02 -19.00 -20.21
CA LEU A 67 6.50 -17.67 -20.60
C LEU A 67 7.39 -17.01 -19.51
N GLY A 68 8.08 -17.80 -18.70
CA GLY A 68 8.93 -17.26 -17.63
C GLY A 68 10.16 -16.51 -18.15
N MET A 69 10.67 -15.55 -17.37
CA MET A 69 11.74 -14.63 -17.80
C MET A 69 13.04 -15.35 -18.19
N VAL A 70 13.43 -16.40 -17.46
CA VAL A 70 14.67 -17.16 -17.69
C VAL A 70 14.51 -17.95 -18.98
N ARG A 71 13.37 -18.67 -19.09
CA ARG A 71 13.01 -19.43 -20.28
C ARG A 71 12.99 -18.56 -21.54
N MET A 72 12.42 -17.36 -21.45
CA MET A 72 12.32 -16.45 -22.60
C MET A 72 13.67 -15.82 -22.96
N SER A 73 14.48 -15.45 -21.98
CA SER A 73 15.86 -15.00 -22.23
C SER A 73 16.69 -16.06 -22.95
N GLU A 74 16.73 -17.29 -22.44
CA GLU A 74 17.52 -18.39 -23.02
C GLU A 74 17.08 -18.76 -24.43
N ARG A 75 15.77 -18.65 -24.72
CA ARG A 75 15.19 -19.08 -26.00
C ARG A 75 15.23 -18.01 -27.09
N PHE A 76 15.19 -16.73 -26.73
CA PHE A 76 15.01 -15.65 -27.70
C PHE A 76 16.07 -14.55 -27.65
N LEU A 77 16.65 -14.23 -26.49
CA LEU A 77 17.54 -13.07 -26.34
C LEU A 77 19.01 -13.52 -26.24
N HIS A 78 19.62 -13.84 -27.39
CA HIS A 78 20.99 -14.36 -27.44
C HIS A 78 22.07 -13.28 -27.60
N SER A 79 21.70 -12.11 -28.12
CA SER A 79 22.61 -10.98 -28.30
C SER A 79 22.61 -10.07 -27.07
N ASP A 80 23.72 -9.36 -26.82
CA ASP A 80 23.83 -8.36 -25.76
C ASP A 80 24.46 -7.05 -26.27
N PRO A 81 23.68 -5.96 -26.40
CA PRO A 81 22.24 -5.86 -26.16
C PRO A 81 21.39 -6.71 -27.14
N PRO A 82 20.16 -7.10 -26.78
CA PRO A 82 19.29 -7.90 -27.65
C PRO A 82 18.95 -7.20 -28.98
N ARG A 83 18.92 -7.97 -30.07
CA ARG A 83 18.54 -7.47 -31.40
C ARG A 83 17.03 -7.24 -31.48
N ARG A 84 16.61 -6.32 -32.35
CA ARG A 84 15.18 -6.07 -32.60
C ARG A 84 14.40 -7.32 -33.03
N SER A 85 15.01 -8.19 -33.85
CA SER A 85 14.40 -9.45 -34.30
C SER A 85 14.19 -10.44 -33.15
N GLU A 86 15.10 -10.47 -32.17
CA GLU A 86 15.01 -11.32 -30.98
C GLU A 86 13.86 -10.87 -30.08
N VAL A 87 13.74 -9.56 -29.87
CA VAL A 87 12.64 -8.96 -29.11
C VAL A 87 11.29 -9.25 -29.79
N LEU A 88 11.20 -9.07 -31.11
CA LEU A 88 9.97 -9.35 -31.87
C LEU A 88 9.57 -10.83 -31.80
N ALA A 89 10.55 -11.76 -31.82
CA ALA A 89 10.28 -13.18 -31.67
C ALA A 89 9.71 -13.52 -30.28
N LEU A 90 10.23 -12.90 -29.23
CA LEU A 90 9.70 -13.03 -27.86
C LEU A 90 8.26 -12.48 -27.77
N GLU A 91 7.99 -11.30 -28.35
CA GLU A 91 6.64 -10.72 -28.38
C GLU A 91 5.65 -11.58 -29.16
N THR A 92 6.09 -12.21 -30.25
CA THR A 92 5.27 -13.15 -31.04
C THR A 92 4.93 -14.39 -30.22
N GLU A 93 5.86 -14.90 -29.41
CA GLU A 93 5.58 -16.03 -28.51
C GLU A 93 4.65 -15.62 -27.36
N ALA A 94 4.79 -14.40 -26.83
CA ALA A 94 3.87 -13.85 -25.84
C ALA A 94 2.44 -13.73 -26.40
N GLU A 95 2.28 -13.22 -27.62
CA GLU A 95 0.99 -13.18 -28.33
C GLU A 95 0.40 -14.58 -28.53
N ARG A 96 1.22 -15.53 -29.00
CA ARG A 96 0.76 -16.91 -29.23
C ARG A 96 0.26 -17.58 -27.95
N LEU A 97 0.90 -17.31 -26.81
CA LEU A 97 0.56 -17.95 -25.53
C LEU A 97 -0.52 -17.19 -24.76
N LEU A 98 -0.47 -15.87 -24.71
CA LEU A 98 -1.32 -15.04 -23.86
C LEU A 98 -2.42 -14.29 -24.62
N GLY A 99 -2.44 -14.30 -25.96
CA GLY A 99 -3.41 -13.55 -26.77
C GLY A 99 -4.87 -13.71 -26.32
N PRO A 100 -5.38 -14.95 -26.13
CA PRO A 100 -6.75 -15.17 -25.66
C PRO A 100 -7.05 -14.51 -24.30
N VAL A 101 -6.22 -14.75 -23.28
CA VAL A 101 -6.43 -14.17 -21.94
C VAL A 101 -6.19 -12.65 -21.93
N VAL A 102 -5.31 -12.13 -22.78
CA VAL A 102 -5.08 -10.69 -22.91
C VAL A 102 -6.29 -9.98 -23.51
N GLU A 103 -7.02 -10.62 -24.42
CA GLU A 103 -8.28 -10.10 -24.94
C GLU A 103 -9.34 -10.01 -23.83
N GLU A 104 -9.43 -11.02 -22.97
CA GLU A 104 -10.32 -11.00 -21.80
C GLU A 104 -9.91 -9.87 -20.83
N ILE A 105 -8.61 -9.74 -20.53
CA ILE A 105 -8.11 -8.63 -19.73
C ILE A 105 -8.52 -7.31 -20.40
N ARG A 106 -8.30 -7.12 -21.70
CA ARG A 106 -8.63 -5.89 -22.43
C ARG A 106 -10.13 -5.56 -22.38
N SER A 107 -10.98 -6.58 -22.41
CA SER A 107 -12.44 -6.41 -22.36
C SER A 107 -12.96 -6.03 -20.97
N SER A 108 -12.16 -6.22 -19.92
CA SER A 108 -12.53 -5.90 -18.53
C SER A 108 -11.99 -4.54 -18.08
N GLU A 109 -12.68 -3.85 -17.18
CA GLU A 109 -12.15 -2.64 -16.53
C GLU A 109 -11.37 -2.93 -15.24
N LEU A 110 -11.20 -4.21 -14.89
CA LEU A 110 -10.57 -4.63 -13.65
C LEU A 110 -9.11 -4.14 -13.52
N PRO A 111 -8.64 -3.88 -12.29
CA PRO A 111 -7.23 -3.65 -12.01
C PRO A 111 -6.35 -4.82 -12.46
N LEU A 112 -5.12 -4.51 -12.90
CA LEU A 112 -4.08 -5.50 -13.17
C LEU A 112 -3.04 -5.46 -12.06
N VAL A 113 -2.88 -6.56 -11.35
CA VAL A 113 -1.91 -6.73 -10.26
C VAL A 113 -0.79 -7.65 -10.72
N ALA A 114 0.45 -7.22 -10.56
CA ALA A 114 1.62 -8.02 -10.88
C ALA A 114 2.35 -8.48 -9.63
N VAL A 115 2.73 -9.75 -9.64
CA VAL A 115 3.42 -10.46 -8.58
C VAL A 115 4.79 -10.90 -9.11
N GLY A 116 5.72 -11.17 -8.20
CA GLY A 116 6.98 -11.83 -8.54
C GLY A 116 8.22 -10.95 -8.42
N GLY A 117 9.40 -11.57 -8.48
CA GLY A 117 10.69 -10.88 -8.34
C GLY A 117 10.98 -9.91 -9.49
N THR A 118 10.56 -10.27 -10.70
CA THR A 118 10.81 -9.52 -11.93
C THR A 118 10.18 -8.15 -11.89
N VAL A 119 8.87 -8.09 -11.66
CA VAL A 119 8.13 -6.83 -11.64
C VAL A 119 8.59 -5.93 -10.49
N ARG A 120 8.98 -6.51 -9.35
CA ARG A 120 9.53 -5.77 -8.21
C ARG A 120 10.86 -5.09 -8.53
N ASN A 121 11.74 -5.72 -9.31
CA ASN A 121 12.99 -5.09 -9.77
C ASN A 121 12.70 -3.94 -10.73
N LEU A 122 11.80 -4.14 -11.70
CA LEU A 122 11.39 -3.10 -12.66
C LEU A 122 10.77 -1.89 -11.94
N ALA A 123 9.84 -2.14 -11.02
CA ALA A 123 9.21 -1.11 -10.21
C ALA A 123 10.22 -0.35 -9.35
N ARG A 124 11.17 -1.05 -8.71
CA ARG A 124 12.23 -0.41 -7.91
C ARG A 124 13.12 0.49 -8.76
N ALA A 125 13.49 0.06 -9.96
CA ALA A 125 14.28 0.87 -10.87
C ALA A 125 13.55 2.14 -11.31
N VAL A 126 12.25 2.03 -11.59
CA VAL A 126 11.40 3.21 -11.86
C VAL A 126 11.31 4.12 -10.65
N GLN A 127 11.04 3.60 -9.45
CA GLN A 127 10.97 4.42 -8.23
C GLN A 127 12.26 5.20 -7.98
N LYS A 128 13.42 4.55 -8.10
CA LYS A 128 14.73 5.21 -7.93
C LYS A 128 14.97 6.27 -9.00
N ARG A 129 14.60 6.03 -10.26
CA ARG A 129 14.68 7.03 -11.34
C ARG A 129 13.83 8.27 -11.05
N MET A 130 12.63 8.07 -10.50
CA MET A 130 11.65 9.12 -10.26
C MET A 130 11.82 9.81 -8.89
N ALA A 131 12.84 9.43 -8.11
CA ALA A 131 13.00 9.85 -6.72
C ALA A 131 11.69 9.69 -5.91
N TYR A 132 11.02 8.55 -6.11
CA TYR A 132 9.73 8.28 -5.49
C TYR A 132 9.85 8.35 -3.96
N PRO A 133 8.93 9.04 -3.24
CA PRO A 133 9.16 9.45 -1.85
C PRO A 133 9.00 8.32 -0.82
N LEU A 134 8.57 7.13 -1.24
CA LEU A 134 8.44 5.94 -0.40
C LEU A 134 9.31 4.81 -0.94
N GLU A 135 10.10 4.17 -0.09
CA GLU A 135 10.90 2.99 -0.46
C GLU A 135 10.10 1.69 -0.34
N LEU A 136 8.82 1.71 -0.74
CA LEU A 136 7.88 0.60 -0.63
C LEU A 136 7.44 0.15 -2.02
N LEU A 137 7.41 -1.17 -2.27
CA LEU A 137 6.96 -1.73 -3.55
C LEU A 137 5.54 -2.28 -3.50
N HIS A 138 5.11 -2.80 -2.35
CA HIS A 138 3.77 -3.36 -2.20
C HIS A 138 2.72 -2.24 -2.31
N GLY A 139 1.77 -2.38 -3.22
CA GLY A 139 0.75 -1.36 -3.52
C GLY A 139 1.20 -0.28 -4.50
N TYR A 140 2.47 -0.27 -4.93
CA TYR A 140 2.98 0.68 -5.93
C TYR A 140 2.28 0.53 -7.27
N VAL A 141 1.88 1.64 -7.89
CA VAL A 141 1.29 1.65 -9.23
C VAL A 141 2.37 2.00 -10.25
N LEU A 142 2.77 1.02 -11.07
CA LEU A 142 3.77 1.19 -12.12
C LEU A 142 3.07 1.61 -13.42
N ALA A 143 3.31 2.85 -13.86
CA ALA A 143 2.76 3.36 -15.11
C ALA A 143 3.40 2.68 -16.34
N ARG A 144 2.58 2.43 -17.37
CA ARG A 144 3.03 1.83 -18.64
C ARG A 144 4.13 2.67 -19.28
N ALA A 145 3.97 3.99 -19.33
CA ALA A 145 4.96 4.89 -19.93
C ALA A 145 6.33 4.80 -19.22
N ASP A 146 6.32 4.68 -17.89
CA ASP A 146 7.54 4.53 -17.12
C ASP A 146 8.24 3.19 -17.37
N LEU A 147 7.45 2.11 -17.46
CA LEU A 147 7.92 0.78 -17.82
C LEU A 147 8.45 0.74 -19.26
N GLU A 148 7.79 1.40 -20.21
CA GLU A 148 8.24 1.49 -21.61
C GLU A 148 9.59 2.19 -21.70
N ALA A 149 9.76 3.31 -21.01
CA ALA A 149 11.03 4.03 -20.94
C ALA A 149 12.13 3.18 -20.29
N LEU A 150 11.82 2.44 -19.22
CA LEU A 150 12.78 1.51 -18.62
C LEU A 150 13.13 0.35 -19.56
N THR A 151 12.14 -0.24 -20.23
CA THR A 151 12.33 -1.35 -21.16
C THR A 151 13.21 -0.92 -22.34
N ALA A 152 12.98 0.27 -22.90
CA ALA A 152 13.83 0.81 -23.96
C ALA A 152 15.29 0.96 -23.51
N ARG A 153 15.53 1.45 -22.29
CA ARG A 153 16.88 1.53 -21.71
C ARG A 153 17.50 0.14 -21.53
N LEU A 154 16.76 -0.82 -20.99
CA LEU A 154 17.25 -2.19 -20.78
C LEU A 154 17.65 -2.87 -22.11
N LEU A 155 16.86 -2.68 -23.17
CA LEU A 155 17.13 -3.25 -24.48
C LEU A 155 18.28 -2.55 -25.23
N ALA A 156 18.67 -1.35 -24.81
CA ALA A 156 19.78 -0.61 -25.38
C ALA A 156 21.11 -0.79 -24.61
N SER A 157 21.07 -1.45 -23.45
CA SER A 157 22.22 -1.62 -22.56
C SER A 157 22.76 -3.05 -22.59
N SER A 158 24.08 -3.21 -22.43
CA SER A 158 24.70 -4.53 -22.19
C SER A 158 24.31 -5.07 -20.81
N LYS A 159 24.60 -6.34 -20.53
CA LYS A 159 24.40 -6.97 -19.23
C LYS A 159 25.13 -6.20 -18.12
N GLU A 160 26.38 -5.84 -18.35
CA GLU A 160 27.20 -5.09 -17.38
C GLU A 160 26.58 -3.72 -17.13
N GLU A 161 26.14 -3.02 -18.17
CA GLU A 161 25.46 -1.73 -18.03
C GLU A 161 24.12 -1.87 -17.29
N ARG A 162 23.33 -2.91 -17.58
CA ARG A 162 22.07 -3.22 -16.89
C ARG A 162 22.29 -3.44 -15.40
N ALA A 163 23.40 -4.07 -14.99
CA ALA A 163 23.73 -4.29 -13.59
C ALA A 163 24.02 -2.98 -12.82
N THR A 164 24.40 -1.90 -13.52
CA THR A 164 24.63 -0.58 -12.90
C THR A 164 23.35 0.24 -12.72
N ILE A 165 22.21 -0.20 -13.28
CA ILE A 165 20.95 0.55 -13.19
C ILE A 165 20.42 0.50 -11.75
N PRO A 166 20.27 1.66 -11.06
CA PRO A 166 19.77 1.67 -9.69
C PRO A 166 18.42 0.97 -9.58
N GLY A 167 18.31 0.02 -8.64
CA GLY A 167 17.10 -0.76 -8.39
C GLY A 167 17.04 -2.11 -9.11
N ILE A 168 17.87 -2.34 -10.13
CA ILE A 168 18.08 -3.65 -10.72
C ILE A 168 19.15 -4.38 -9.94
N ARG A 169 18.89 -5.64 -9.55
CA ARG A 169 19.91 -6.48 -8.92
C ARG A 169 20.85 -7.07 -9.97
N GLU A 170 22.12 -7.20 -9.63
CA GLU A 170 23.16 -7.75 -10.51
C GLU A 170 22.84 -9.17 -10.99
N ASP A 171 22.34 -10.03 -10.09
CA ASP A 171 21.91 -11.41 -10.37
C ASP A 171 20.66 -11.52 -11.26
N ARG A 172 20.11 -10.38 -11.71
CA ARG A 172 18.97 -10.31 -12.64
C ARG A 172 19.32 -9.62 -13.96
N SER A 173 20.53 -9.08 -14.08
CA SER A 173 20.96 -8.27 -15.24
C SER A 173 20.90 -9.01 -16.58
N ASP A 174 21.02 -10.33 -16.57
CA ASP A 174 20.93 -11.23 -17.71
C ASP A 174 19.50 -11.50 -18.17
N VAL A 175 18.56 -11.62 -17.23
CA VAL A 175 17.19 -12.07 -17.52
C VAL A 175 16.13 -10.97 -17.45
N ILE A 176 16.45 -9.81 -16.86
CA ILE A 176 15.46 -8.74 -16.62
C ILE A 176 14.88 -8.14 -17.90
N ALA A 177 15.63 -8.13 -19.00
CA ALA A 177 15.19 -7.57 -20.28
C ALA A 177 13.99 -8.34 -20.85
N ALA A 178 14.01 -9.69 -20.83
CA ALA A 178 12.87 -10.50 -21.23
C ALA A 178 11.63 -10.19 -20.39
N GLY A 179 11.79 -10.10 -19.07
CA GLY A 179 10.68 -9.75 -18.18
C GLY A 179 10.09 -8.37 -18.43
N ALA A 180 10.93 -7.38 -18.73
CA ALA A 180 10.50 -6.04 -19.11
C ALA A 180 9.70 -6.05 -20.42
N VAL A 181 10.15 -6.82 -21.42
CA VAL A 181 9.43 -6.98 -22.70
C VAL A 181 8.06 -7.61 -22.47
N ILE A 182 7.97 -8.69 -21.67
CA ILE A 182 6.68 -9.37 -21.39
C ILE A 182 5.69 -8.42 -20.72
N PHE A 183 6.09 -7.72 -19.66
CA PHE A 183 5.17 -6.78 -18.98
C PHE A 183 4.82 -5.57 -19.85
N ARG A 184 5.76 -5.06 -20.65
CA ARG A 184 5.49 -3.99 -21.62
C ARG A 184 4.45 -4.44 -22.63
N TRP A 185 4.68 -5.60 -23.26
CA TRP A 185 3.79 -6.20 -24.25
C TRP A 185 2.40 -6.46 -23.65
N LEU A 186 2.34 -7.00 -22.43
CA LEU A 186 1.08 -7.24 -21.71
C LEU A 186 0.29 -5.94 -21.53
N LEU A 187 0.91 -4.88 -20.98
CA LEU A 187 0.21 -3.60 -20.76
C LEU A 187 -0.26 -2.95 -22.07
N GLN A 188 0.54 -3.06 -23.14
CA GLN A 188 0.20 -2.52 -24.46
C GLN A 188 -1.02 -3.24 -25.06
N ASN A 189 -0.99 -4.57 -25.12
CA ASN A 189 -2.04 -5.35 -25.77
C ASN A 189 -3.30 -5.49 -24.90
N ALA A 190 -3.16 -5.47 -23.57
CA ALA A 190 -4.29 -5.39 -22.65
C ALA A 190 -4.91 -3.97 -22.57
N GLY A 191 -4.35 -2.97 -23.24
CA GLY A 191 -4.84 -1.59 -23.22
C GLY A 191 -4.72 -0.89 -21.85
N ARG A 192 -3.81 -1.36 -20.98
CA ARG A 192 -3.69 -0.88 -19.60
C ARG A 192 -2.69 0.27 -19.48
N ARG A 193 -3.04 1.29 -18.68
CA ARG A 193 -2.17 2.44 -18.41
C ARG A 193 -1.17 2.19 -17.30
N SER A 194 -1.42 1.19 -16.45
CA SER A 194 -0.58 0.84 -15.32
C SER A 194 -0.90 -0.57 -14.83
N LEU A 195 -0.05 -1.09 -13.96
CA LEU A 195 -0.33 -2.24 -13.12
C LEU A 195 0.04 -1.91 -11.67
N GLN A 196 -0.59 -2.58 -10.71
CA GLN A 196 -0.24 -2.48 -9.30
C GLN A 196 0.69 -3.61 -8.89
N ILE A 197 1.69 -3.32 -8.08
CA ILE A 197 2.67 -4.29 -7.62
C ILE A 197 2.20 -4.91 -6.32
N SER A 198 2.17 -6.24 -6.25
CA SER A 198 2.07 -6.94 -4.98
C SER A 198 3.47 -7.31 -4.47
N GLY A 199 3.79 -6.86 -3.25
CA GLY A 199 4.95 -7.35 -2.51
C GLY A 199 4.80 -8.80 -2.03
N HIS A 200 3.57 -9.29 -1.92
CA HIS A 200 3.22 -10.65 -1.52
C HIS A 200 3.00 -11.52 -2.76
N GLY A 201 3.42 -12.77 -2.71
CA GLY A 201 3.19 -13.75 -3.77
C GLY A 201 2.89 -15.12 -3.21
N MET A 202 3.26 -16.16 -3.95
CA MET A 202 2.92 -17.55 -3.62
C MET A 202 3.27 -17.95 -2.18
N ARG A 203 4.39 -17.46 -1.61
CA ARG A 203 4.81 -17.78 -0.24
C ARG A 203 3.82 -17.26 0.80
N GLU A 204 3.42 -16.00 0.66
CA GLU A 204 2.42 -15.38 1.53
C GLU A 204 1.04 -16.01 1.30
N GLY A 205 0.70 -16.36 0.06
CA GLY A 205 -0.50 -17.14 -0.26
C GLY A 205 -0.54 -18.48 0.48
N ALA A 206 0.57 -19.22 0.49
CA ALA A 206 0.67 -20.49 1.21
C ALA A 206 0.54 -20.30 2.72
N LEU A 207 1.12 -19.23 3.28
CA LEU A 207 0.96 -18.89 4.70
C LEU A 207 -0.51 -18.60 5.04
N TYR A 208 -1.21 -17.80 4.24
CA TYR A 208 -2.63 -17.53 4.47
C TYR A 208 -3.47 -18.80 4.38
N ARG A 209 -3.22 -19.66 3.39
CA ARG A 209 -3.88 -20.96 3.25
C ARG A 209 -3.66 -21.85 4.49
N HIS A 210 -2.47 -21.82 5.07
CA HIS A 210 -2.13 -22.64 6.22
C HIS A 210 -2.78 -22.14 7.52
N PHE A 211 -2.77 -20.83 7.77
CA PHE A 211 -3.15 -20.26 9.08
C PHE A 211 -4.58 -19.74 9.16
N LEU A 212 -5.20 -19.35 8.04
CA LEU A 212 -6.57 -18.82 8.04
C LEU A 212 -7.58 -19.95 7.81
N PRO A 213 -8.75 -19.92 8.47
CA PRO A 213 -9.83 -20.86 8.16
C PRO A 213 -10.36 -20.60 6.75
N GLU A 214 -10.90 -21.64 6.10
CA GLU A 214 -11.65 -21.50 4.84
C GLU A 214 -12.67 -20.34 4.97
N PRO A 215 -12.69 -19.37 4.04
CA PRO A 215 -12.11 -19.38 2.70
C PRO A 215 -10.65 -18.90 2.56
N HIS A 216 -9.89 -18.91 3.65
CA HIS A 216 -8.52 -18.40 3.77
C HIS A 216 -8.37 -16.89 3.55
N LEU A 217 -9.44 -16.13 3.81
CA LEU A 217 -9.48 -14.69 3.61
C LEU A 217 -9.55 -13.95 4.94
N LEU A 218 -8.78 -12.85 5.02
CA LEU A 218 -8.96 -11.81 6.01
C LEU A 218 -10.29 -11.10 5.76
N GLU A 219 -11.04 -10.86 6.83
CA GLU A 219 -12.29 -10.09 6.80
C GLU A 219 -12.03 -8.64 6.35
N ASP A 220 -11.01 -8.01 6.92
CA ASP A 220 -10.59 -6.64 6.62
C ASP A 220 -9.06 -6.55 6.66
N VAL A 221 -8.45 -6.33 5.49
CA VAL A 221 -7.00 -6.25 5.32
C VAL A 221 -6.42 -5.03 6.05
N ARG A 222 -7.10 -3.88 5.97
CA ARG A 222 -6.66 -2.64 6.61
C ARG A 222 -6.65 -2.79 8.13
N ARG A 223 -7.74 -3.33 8.68
CA ARG A 223 -7.87 -3.61 10.11
C ARG A 223 -6.81 -4.61 10.58
N PHE A 224 -6.63 -5.71 9.86
CA PHE A 224 -5.62 -6.71 10.18
C PHE A 224 -4.21 -6.10 10.19
N SER A 225 -3.89 -5.23 9.21
CA SER A 225 -2.60 -4.55 9.14
C SER A 225 -2.34 -3.65 10.36
N ILE A 226 -3.35 -2.87 10.78
CA ILE A 226 -3.27 -2.04 11.99
C ILE A 226 -3.10 -2.91 13.24
N GLU A 227 -3.91 -3.96 13.38
CA GLU A 227 -3.87 -4.86 14.54
C GLU A 227 -2.54 -5.61 14.64
N ASN A 228 -1.94 -6.01 13.51
CA ASN A 228 -0.62 -6.63 13.47
C ASN A 228 0.47 -5.69 13.98
N LEU A 229 0.48 -4.41 13.54
CA LEU A 229 1.42 -3.42 14.05
C LEU A 229 1.22 -3.14 15.56
N LEU A 230 -0.02 -3.14 16.04
CA LEU A 230 -0.31 -2.96 17.47
C LEU A 230 0.04 -4.20 18.31
N ALA A 231 0.11 -5.38 17.70
CA ALA A 231 0.61 -6.58 18.36
C ALA A 231 2.15 -6.56 18.46
N GLU A 232 2.84 -6.08 17.42
CA GLU A 232 4.29 -5.95 17.40
C GLU A 232 4.79 -4.78 18.27
N PHE A 233 4.08 -3.66 18.28
CA PHE A 233 4.39 -2.45 19.06
C PHE A 233 3.20 -2.07 19.96
N PRO A 234 3.06 -2.71 21.12
CA PRO A 234 1.90 -2.50 22.00
C PRO A 234 1.79 -1.06 22.51
N GLN A 235 0.56 -0.54 22.48
CA GLN A 235 0.20 0.77 23.02
C GLN A 235 -0.90 0.64 24.10
N PRO A 236 -1.06 1.63 25.01
CA PRO A 236 -2.15 1.63 25.98
C PRO A 236 -3.53 1.66 25.29
N ARG A 237 -4.15 0.48 25.17
CA ARG A 237 -5.39 0.30 24.37
C ARG A 237 -6.52 1.24 24.77
N ALA A 238 -6.70 1.52 26.07
CA ALA A 238 -7.75 2.42 26.54
C ALA A 238 -7.58 3.84 26.01
N HIS A 239 -6.36 4.38 26.07
CA HIS A 239 -6.02 5.71 25.58
C HIS A 239 -6.22 5.79 24.05
N VAL A 240 -5.61 4.87 23.30
CA VAL A 240 -5.69 4.85 21.83
C VAL A 240 -7.14 4.77 21.33
N ARG A 241 -7.95 3.90 21.94
CA ARG A 241 -9.37 3.77 21.61
C ARG A 241 -10.17 5.02 21.95
N HIS A 242 -9.77 5.75 22.98
CA HIS A 242 -10.45 6.97 23.36
C HIS A 242 -10.11 8.13 22.43
N VAL A 243 -8.83 8.30 22.06
CA VAL A 243 -8.39 9.24 21.03
C VAL A 243 -9.08 8.96 19.70
N GLU A 244 -9.13 7.70 19.25
CA GLU A 244 -9.87 7.26 18.07
C GLU A 244 -11.34 7.74 18.12
N ARG A 245 -12.02 7.49 19.24
CA ARG A 245 -13.42 7.87 19.42
C ARG A 245 -13.63 9.38 19.33
N LEU A 246 -12.87 10.17 20.10
CA LEU A 246 -13.04 11.62 20.13
C LEU A 246 -12.69 12.25 18.78
N ALA A 247 -11.61 11.79 18.13
CA ALA A 247 -11.25 12.25 16.79
C ALA A 247 -12.36 11.95 15.75
N LEU A 248 -12.98 10.77 15.83
CA LEU A 248 -14.08 10.40 14.96
C LEU A 248 -15.35 11.21 15.23
N ARG A 249 -15.65 11.56 16.47
CA ARG A 249 -16.78 12.45 16.80
C ARG A 249 -16.61 13.84 16.19
N VAL A 250 -15.40 14.38 16.26
CA VAL A 250 -15.07 15.64 15.59
C VAL A 250 -15.24 15.49 14.08
N PHE A 251 -14.69 14.43 13.49
CA PHE A 251 -14.82 14.16 12.06
C PHE A 251 -16.28 14.04 11.61
N GLU A 252 -17.09 13.24 12.30
CA GLU A 252 -18.49 12.98 11.98
C GLU A 252 -19.34 14.25 12.04
N GLY A 253 -19.06 15.13 13.01
CA GLY A 253 -19.74 16.42 13.12
C GLY A 253 -19.32 17.46 12.08
N LEU A 254 -18.12 17.34 11.51
CA LEU A 254 -17.60 18.24 10.46
C LEU A 254 -17.87 17.70 9.04
N ALA A 255 -17.98 16.40 8.87
CA ALA A 255 -18.05 15.75 7.56
C ALA A 255 -19.15 16.31 6.64
N PRO A 256 -20.40 16.53 7.09
CA PRO A 256 -21.46 17.07 6.22
C PRO A 256 -21.16 18.49 5.71
N ALA A 257 -20.59 19.36 6.55
CA ALA A 257 -20.34 20.76 6.20
C ALA A 257 -19.10 20.94 5.32
N PHE A 258 -18.12 20.03 5.42
CA PHE A 258 -16.81 20.17 4.76
C PHE A 258 -16.54 19.11 3.68
N GLY A 259 -17.51 18.24 3.41
CA GLY A 259 -17.44 17.22 2.35
C GLY A 259 -16.39 16.14 2.63
N LEU A 260 -16.28 15.69 3.89
CA LEU A 260 -15.38 14.58 4.24
C LEU A 260 -16.06 13.25 3.95
N SER A 261 -15.32 12.34 3.31
CA SER A 261 -15.83 11.07 2.79
C SER A 261 -15.65 9.90 3.76
N PRO A 262 -16.37 8.78 3.60
CA PRO A 262 -16.10 7.54 4.34
C PRO A 262 -14.66 7.03 4.19
N GLU A 263 -14.01 7.26 3.05
CA GLU A 263 -12.61 6.91 2.81
C GLU A 263 -11.68 7.75 3.70
N ASP A 264 -11.94 9.05 3.84
CA ASP A 264 -11.18 9.94 4.73
C ASP A 264 -11.29 9.50 6.20
N ARG A 265 -12.47 8.98 6.59
CA ARG A 265 -12.68 8.40 7.92
C ARG A 265 -11.72 7.23 8.17
N GLN A 266 -11.49 6.37 7.19
CA GLN A 266 -10.59 5.21 7.35
C GLN A 266 -9.13 5.63 7.55
N ILE A 267 -8.68 6.68 6.84
CA ILE A 267 -7.34 7.28 7.02
C ILE A 267 -7.21 7.81 8.46
N LEU A 268 -8.23 8.52 8.96
CA LEU A 268 -8.25 9.04 10.32
C LEU A 268 -8.26 7.92 11.37
N VAL A 269 -9.03 6.85 11.17
CA VAL A 269 -9.02 5.67 12.06
C VAL A 269 -7.62 5.07 12.16
N ALA A 270 -6.95 4.87 11.02
CA ALA A 270 -5.60 4.31 11.00
C ALA A 270 -4.62 5.21 11.75
N ALA A 271 -4.62 6.51 11.45
CA ALA A 271 -3.75 7.47 12.13
C ALA A 271 -4.05 7.56 13.64
N ALA A 272 -5.31 7.57 14.05
CA ALA A 272 -5.69 7.61 15.46
C ALA A 272 -5.31 6.34 16.21
N ARG A 273 -5.36 5.16 15.57
CA ARG A 273 -4.91 3.91 16.19
C ARG A 273 -3.38 3.81 16.28
N LEU A 274 -2.66 4.49 15.41
CA LEU A 274 -1.21 4.36 15.25
C LEU A 274 -0.41 5.59 15.70
N HIS A 275 -1.06 6.66 16.19
CA HIS A 275 -0.40 7.93 16.53
C HIS A 275 0.72 7.77 17.57
N ASP A 276 0.52 6.88 18.55
CA ASP A 276 1.44 6.65 19.66
C ASP A 276 2.42 5.49 19.40
N LEU A 277 2.49 4.95 18.17
CA LEU A 277 3.34 3.78 17.84
C LEU A 277 4.82 3.98 18.20
N GLY A 278 5.32 5.21 18.05
CA GLY A 278 6.72 5.55 18.36
C GLY A 278 7.08 5.48 19.85
N MET A 279 6.09 5.39 20.74
CA MET A 279 6.29 5.24 22.18
C MET A 279 7.04 3.94 22.52
N ALA A 280 6.92 2.92 21.68
CA ALA A 280 7.67 1.67 21.83
C ALA A 280 9.20 1.87 21.70
N LEU A 281 9.63 2.93 21.02
CA LEU A 281 11.05 3.25 20.85
C LEU A 281 11.52 4.29 21.87
N PHE A 282 10.83 5.43 21.91
CA PHE A 282 11.23 6.52 22.80
C PHE A 282 10.10 7.52 23.02
N TYR A 283 9.91 7.93 24.27
CA TYR A 283 8.88 8.91 24.65
C TYR A 283 9.08 10.26 23.96
N TYR A 284 10.29 10.81 24.02
CA TYR A 284 10.58 12.07 23.36
C TYR A 284 10.63 11.84 21.86
N ARG A 285 9.90 12.65 21.09
CA ARG A 285 9.80 12.53 19.63
C ARG A 285 9.11 11.24 19.16
N HIS A 286 8.27 10.62 19.98
CA HIS A 286 7.48 9.44 19.58
C HIS A 286 6.69 9.70 18.28
N HIS A 287 6.17 10.91 18.04
CA HIS A 287 5.53 11.27 16.77
C HIS A 287 6.44 11.03 15.53
N ARG A 288 7.74 11.33 15.62
CA ARG A 288 8.70 11.06 14.53
C ARG A 288 9.03 9.58 14.41
N HIS A 289 9.16 8.90 15.54
CA HIS A 289 9.42 7.48 15.57
C HIS A 289 8.23 6.66 15.03
N GLY A 290 7.00 7.07 15.34
CA GLY A 290 5.78 6.47 14.80
C GLY A 290 5.71 6.64 13.29
N ALA A 291 5.93 7.85 12.78
CA ALA A 291 6.00 8.09 11.34
C ALA A 291 7.12 7.29 10.65
N TYR A 292 8.28 7.16 11.28
CA TYR A 292 9.39 6.33 10.78
C TYR A 292 9.02 4.84 10.73
N LEU A 293 8.44 4.28 11.80
CA LEU A 293 7.99 2.89 11.84
C LEU A 293 6.95 2.62 10.75
N LEU A 294 5.98 3.52 10.59
CA LEU A 294 4.99 3.44 9.53
C LEU A 294 5.58 3.54 8.12
N GLY A 295 6.72 4.23 7.94
CA GLY A 295 7.44 4.28 6.67
C GLY A 295 8.37 3.09 6.42
N SER A 296 8.60 2.23 7.41
CA SER A 296 9.58 1.14 7.33
C SER A 296 9.04 -0.13 6.67
N GLY A 297 7.72 -0.22 6.47
CA GLY A 297 7.05 -1.34 5.81
C GLY A 297 5.71 -0.93 5.20
N PRO A 298 5.10 -1.76 4.33
CA PRO A 298 3.80 -1.45 3.76
C PRO A 298 2.70 -1.57 4.82
N LEU A 299 1.77 -0.61 4.83
CA LEU A 299 0.53 -0.72 5.59
C LEU A 299 -0.51 -1.39 4.67
N ALA A 300 -0.63 -2.72 4.77
CA ALA A 300 -1.44 -3.53 3.86
C ALA A 300 -2.91 -3.05 3.81
N GLY A 301 -3.48 -3.06 2.60
CA GLY A 301 -4.80 -2.49 2.32
C GLY A 301 -4.83 -0.96 2.13
N PHE A 302 -3.78 -0.23 2.49
CA PHE A 302 -3.67 1.21 2.22
C PHE A 302 -2.81 1.48 0.99
N SER A 303 -3.24 2.40 0.14
CA SER A 303 -2.42 2.93 -0.93
C SER A 303 -1.24 3.74 -0.37
N HIS A 304 -0.18 3.89 -1.16
CA HIS A 304 0.95 4.75 -0.82
C HIS A 304 0.54 6.19 -0.46
N ARG A 305 -0.47 6.74 -1.15
CA ARG A 305 -1.05 8.05 -0.84
C ARG A 305 -1.62 8.06 0.58
N GLU A 306 -2.49 7.09 0.89
CA GLU A 306 -3.12 7.01 2.22
C GLU A 306 -2.07 6.79 3.31
N GLN A 307 -1.10 5.90 3.08
CA GLN A 307 -0.01 5.65 4.03
C GLN A 307 0.83 6.91 4.27
N ALA A 308 1.14 7.71 3.24
CA ALA A 308 1.83 8.98 3.41
C ALA A 308 1.01 9.99 4.24
N LEU A 309 -0.31 10.09 3.99
CA LEU A 309 -1.19 10.93 4.80
C LEU A 309 -1.19 10.48 6.27
N ILE A 310 -1.31 9.18 6.53
CA ILE A 310 -1.26 8.60 7.88
C ILE A 310 0.07 8.93 8.55
N MET A 311 1.20 8.70 7.87
CA MET A 311 2.54 8.99 8.39
C MET A 311 2.69 10.46 8.78
N VAL A 312 2.24 11.39 7.93
CA VAL A 312 2.32 12.83 8.24
C VAL A 312 1.38 13.19 9.39
N MET A 313 0.16 12.64 9.44
CA MET A 313 -0.74 12.85 10.58
C MET A 313 -0.12 12.37 11.89
N VAL A 314 0.47 11.17 11.91
CA VAL A 314 1.19 10.63 13.09
C VAL A 314 2.38 11.52 13.46
N GLN A 315 3.12 12.06 12.49
CA GLN A 315 4.24 12.95 12.77
C GLN A 315 3.80 14.29 13.40
N TYR A 316 2.61 14.78 13.07
CA TYR A 316 2.13 16.10 13.46
C TYR A 316 0.95 16.06 14.44
N HIS A 317 0.57 14.91 14.99
CA HIS A 317 -0.65 14.80 15.81
C HIS A 317 -0.58 15.70 17.05
N GLU A 318 0.56 15.83 17.73
CA GLU A 318 0.68 16.68 18.93
C GLU A 318 0.69 18.19 18.63
N LYS A 319 1.41 18.63 17.57
CA LYS A 319 1.66 20.07 17.31
C LYS A 319 2.21 20.35 15.91
N GLY A 320 2.29 21.65 15.58
CA GLY A 320 2.86 22.14 14.31
C GLY A 320 1.85 22.14 13.16
N LEU A 321 2.28 22.54 11.98
CA LEU A 321 1.47 22.50 10.76
C LEU A 321 1.97 21.35 9.88
N PRO A 322 1.12 20.36 9.53
CA PRO A 322 1.53 19.24 8.70
C PRO A 322 1.92 19.73 7.31
N ARG A 323 2.95 19.10 6.73
CA ARG A 323 3.49 19.43 5.41
C ARG A 323 3.41 18.23 4.51
N THR A 324 3.06 18.45 3.25
CA THR A 324 2.92 17.40 2.24
C THR A 324 4.26 16.87 1.76
N ALA A 325 5.29 17.71 1.71
CA ALA A 325 6.64 17.31 1.32
C ALA A 325 7.22 16.24 2.28
N PRO A 326 7.92 15.22 1.75
CA PRO A 326 8.31 15.01 0.34
C PRO A 326 7.26 14.26 -0.52
N TYR A 327 6.06 14.03 0.00
CA TYR A 327 5.06 13.14 -0.62
C TYR A 327 4.23 13.78 -1.74
N ASP A 328 4.44 15.06 -2.07
CA ASP A 328 3.69 15.76 -3.13
C ASP A 328 3.50 14.97 -4.43
N PRO A 329 4.49 14.22 -4.96
CA PRO A 329 4.34 13.45 -6.21
C PRO A 329 3.29 12.32 -6.17
N ILE A 330 2.84 11.91 -4.98
CA ILE A 330 1.89 10.80 -4.80
C ILE A 330 0.54 11.25 -4.24
N LEU A 331 0.39 12.55 -4.01
CA LEU A 331 -0.84 13.15 -3.53
C LEU A 331 -1.77 13.53 -4.69
N ARG A 332 -3.06 13.60 -4.38
CA ARG A 332 -4.12 14.08 -5.26
C ARG A 332 -4.42 15.56 -5.01
N PRO A 333 -5.02 16.27 -5.98
CA PRO A 333 -5.58 17.60 -5.74
C PRO A 333 -6.53 17.57 -4.53
N GLY A 334 -6.35 18.52 -3.60
CA GLY A 334 -7.12 18.60 -2.36
C GLY A 334 -6.49 17.90 -1.15
N ASP A 335 -5.49 17.04 -1.34
CA ASP A 335 -4.87 16.27 -0.24
C ASP A 335 -4.20 17.16 0.81
N ALA A 336 -3.63 18.30 0.41
CA ALA A 336 -3.05 19.24 1.35
C ALA A 336 -4.10 19.77 2.34
N LEU A 337 -5.30 20.11 1.85
CA LEU A 337 -6.41 20.57 2.68
C LEU A 337 -7.00 19.41 3.50
N LEU A 338 -7.17 18.24 2.89
CA LEU A 338 -7.62 17.04 3.58
C LEU A 338 -6.69 16.70 4.76
N LEU A 339 -5.38 16.71 4.54
CA LEU A 339 -4.36 16.46 5.55
C LEU A 339 -4.49 17.40 6.74
N LEU A 340 -4.70 18.70 6.49
CA LEU A 340 -4.94 19.69 7.55
C LEU A 340 -6.20 19.34 8.35
N ARG A 341 -7.30 19.02 7.67
CA ARG A 341 -8.59 18.68 8.29
C ARG A 341 -8.52 17.42 9.14
N LEU A 342 -7.93 16.34 8.62
CA LEU A 342 -7.79 15.09 9.35
C LEU A 342 -6.81 15.23 10.52
N THR A 343 -5.70 15.95 10.34
CA THR A 343 -4.75 16.23 11.44
C THR A 343 -5.42 17.06 12.53
N ALA A 344 -6.28 18.03 12.19
CA ALA A 344 -7.03 18.80 13.18
C ALA A 344 -7.97 17.89 14.00
N CYS A 345 -8.69 16.97 13.35
CA CYS A 345 -9.55 16.01 14.04
C CYS A 345 -8.75 15.11 14.99
N LEU A 346 -7.64 14.54 14.50
CA LEU A 346 -6.75 13.69 15.29
C LEU A 346 -6.17 14.44 16.50
N ARG A 347 -5.67 15.65 16.28
CA ARG A 347 -5.07 16.50 17.31
C ARG A 347 -6.08 16.90 18.39
N LEU A 348 -7.33 17.16 18.01
CA LEU A 348 -8.39 17.39 18.98
C LEU A 348 -8.65 16.15 19.82
N GLY A 349 -8.70 14.97 19.21
CA GLY A 349 -8.82 13.71 19.94
C GLY A 349 -7.69 13.50 20.96
N GLU A 350 -6.44 13.75 20.55
CA GLU A 350 -5.25 13.61 21.42
C GLU A 350 -5.31 14.56 22.62
N HIS A 351 -5.53 15.86 22.38
CA HIS A 351 -5.49 16.85 23.47
C HIS A 351 -6.71 16.81 24.38
N LEU A 352 -7.86 16.34 23.89
CA LEU A 352 -9.03 16.10 24.74
C LEU A 352 -8.86 14.86 25.64
N GLU A 353 -7.94 13.96 25.30
CA GLU A 353 -7.56 12.80 26.13
C GLU A 353 -6.22 12.99 26.85
N ARG A 354 -5.72 14.22 26.93
CA ARG A 354 -4.36 14.52 27.40
C ARG A 354 -3.98 13.86 28.72
N SER A 355 -4.89 13.92 29.69
CA SER A 355 -4.67 13.39 31.04
C SER A 355 -4.70 11.87 31.11
N ARG A 356 -5.15 11.19 30.04
CA ARG A 356 -5.28 9.73 29.90
C ARG A 356 -6.20 9.07 30.94
N VAL A 357 -7.03 9.87 31.61
CA VAL A 357 -8.03 9.39 32.60
C VAL A 357 -9.46 9.39 32.03
N GLY A 358 -9.62 9.68 30.75
CA GLY A 358 -10.94 9.76 30.13
C GLY A 358 -11.84 10.82 30.74
N ARG A 359 -11.34 12.02 31.03
CA ARG A 359 -12.15 13.09 31.63
C ARG A 359 -13.26 13.57 30.68
N VAL A 360 -12.91 13.80 29.42
CA VAL A 360 -13.87 14.05 28.34
C VAL A 360 -14.40 12.69 27.86
N LYS A 361 -15.68 12.39 28.07
CA LYS A 361 -16.28 11.07 27.75
C LYS A 361 -16.77 10.98 26.30
N ASP A 362 -17.31 12.08 25.79
CA ASP A 362 -17.82 12.22 24.43
C ASP A 362 -17.88 13.71 24.08
N LEU A 363 -18.23 14.04 22.83
CA LEU A 363 -18.45 15.41 22.38
C LEU A 363 -19.51 15.50 21.28
N ARG A 364 -20.16 16.66 21.17
CA ARG A 364 -20.96 17.05 20.00
C ARG A 364 -20.35 18.26 19.32
N VAL A 365 -20.44 18.28 17.99
CA VAL A 365 -19.95 19.38 17.15
C VAL A 365 -21.13 20.21 16.68
N GLU A 366 -21.02 21.52 16.80
CA GLU A 366 -21.96 22.48 16.24
C GLU A 366 -21.22 23.39 15.25
N VAL A 367 -21.59 23.30 13.97
CA VAL A 367 -21.01 24.13 12.91
C VAL A 367 -21.86 25.39 12.75
N ARG A 368 -21.22 26.57 12.87
CA ARG A 368 -21.82 27.88 12.61
C ARG A 368 -21.05 28.61 11.50
N ASP A 369 -21.58 29.76 11.08
CA ASP A 369 -21.06 30.51 9.94
C ASP A 369 -19.59 30.96 10.09
N GLU A 370 -19.15 31.35 11.29
CA GLU A 370 -17.78 31.85 11.53
C GLU A 370 -16.97 30.98 12.51
N ARG A 371 -17.63 30.01 13.16
CA ARG A 371 -17.03 29.20 14.22
C ARG A 371 -17.58 27.78 14.25
N VAL A 372 -16.77 26.88 14.78
CA VAL A 372 -17.19 25.54 15.20
C VAL A 372 -17.11 25.48 16.72
N VAL A 373 -18.19 25.02 17.35
CA VAL A 373 -18.27 24.84 18.80
C VAL A 373 -18.26 23.35 19.11
N LEU A 374 -17.28 22.91 19.91
CA LEU A 374 -17.25 21.58 20.50
C LEU A 374 -17.88 21.65 21.90
N HIS A 375 -18.97 20.92 22.12
CA HIS A 375 -19.58 20.77 23.44
C HIS A 375 -19.15 19.42 24.01
N LEU A 376 -18.42 19.45 25.13
CA LEU A 376 -17.80 18.30 25.75
C LEU A 376 -18.69 17.70 26.84
N ALA A 377 -18.91 16.39 26.78
CA ALA A 377 -19.49 15.63 27.87
C ALA A 377 -18.39 15.22 28.85
N ALA A 378 -18.38 15.81 30.05
CA ALA A 378 -17.38 15.53 31.08
C ALA A 378 -18.00 15.61 32.49
N ASP A 379 -17.62 14.66 33.36
CA ASP A 379 -18.11 14.57 34.74
C ASP A 379 -17.65 15.79 35.56
N GLU A 380 -16.42 16.24 35.31
CA GLU A 380 -15.77 17.42 35.91
C GLU A 380 -15.32 18.40 34.83
N GLU A 381 -15.03 19.64 35.22
CA GLU A 381 -14.55 20.67 34.29
C GLU A 381 -13.20 20.26 33.66
N PRO A 382 -13.12 20.02 32.33
CA PRO A 382 -11.91 19.53 31.68
C PRO A 382 -10.96 20.68 31.31
N VAL A 383 -10.52 21.45 32.30
CA VAL A 383 -9.77 22.71 32.12
C VAL A 383 -8.47 22.49 31.33
N VAL A 384 -7.71 21.45 31.66
CA VAL A 384 -6.41 21.16 31.02
C VAL A 384 -6.62 20.74 29.58
N GLU A 385 -7.58 19.85 29.35
CA GLU A 385 -7.93 19.31 28.04
C GLU A 385 -8.42 20.44 27.11
N ILE A 386 -9.34 21.31 27.59
CA ILE A 386 -9.81 22.47 26.83
C ILE A 386 -8.66 23.42 26.49
N TRP A 387 -7.80 23.71 27.47
CA TRP A 387 -6.70 24.64 27.28
C TRP A 387 -5.68 24.14 26.26
N GLU A 388 -5.24 22.88 26.36
CA GLU A 388 -4.28 22.31 25.40
C GLU A 388 -4.90 22.15 24.01
N ALA A 389 -6.14 21.66 23.91
CA ALA A 389 -6.84 21.51 22.64
C ALA A 389 -6.96 22.84 21.90
N LYS A 390 -7.35 23.93 22.59
CA LYS A 390 -7.38 25.29 22.01
C LYS A 390 -5.98 25.75 21.62
N LYS A 391 -5.03 25.70 22.55
CA LYS A 391 -3.66 26.22 22.34
C LYS A 391 -2.95 25.56 21.17
N LEU A 392 -3.09 24.24 21.01
CA LEU A 392 -2.32 23.46 20.03
C LEU A 392 -3.04 23.22 18.71
N THR A 393 -4.36 23.47 18.66
CA THR A 393 -5.18 23.16 17.47
C THR A 393 -5.79 24.39 16.81
N SER A 394 -6.08 25.50 17.50
CA SER A 394 -6.86 26.61 16.92
C SER A 394 -6.26 27.17 15.62
N GLY A 395 -4.93 27.32 15.52
CA GLY A 395 -4.28 27.78 14.29
C GLY A 395 -4.44 26.79 13.13
N LEU A 396 -4.18 25.50 13.39
CA LEU A 396 -4.39 24.44 12.41
C LEU A 396 -5.87 24.34 11.99
N PHE A 397 -6.79 24.48 12.94
CA PHE A 397 -8.23 24.39 12.69
C PHE A 397 -8.71 25.53 11.79
N GLN A 398 -8.24 26.75 12.04
CA GLN A 398 -8.53 27.91 11.19
C GLN A 398 -8.03 27.70 9.76
N GLU A 399 -6.82 27.17 9.58
CA GLU A 399 -6.29 26.85 8.24
C GLU A 399 -7.07 25.71 7.55
N ALA A 400 -7.49 24.69 8.32
CA ALA A 400 -8.18 23.51 7.79
C ALA A 400 -9.64 23.77 7.37
N PHE A 401 -10.35 24.61 8.13
CA PHE A 401 -11.80 24.79 8.01
C PHE A 401 -12.24 26.22 7.73
N ALA A 402 -11.33 27.20 7.76
CA ALA A 402 -11.66 28.62 7.66
C ALA A 402 -12.73 29.06 8.68
N ARG A 403 -12.67 28.48 9.89
CA ARG A 403 -13.57 28.75 11.02
C ARG A 403 -12.76 28.82 12.31
N THR A 404 -13.19 29.66 13.24
CA THR A 404 -12.61 29.68 14.58
C THR A 404 -13.09 28.47 15.40
N LEU A 405 -12.28 28.03 16.36
CA LEU A 405 -12.59 26.88 17.22
C LEU A 405 -12.95 27.35 18.63
N GLU A 406 -14.16 27.01 19.07
CA GLU A 406 -14.61 27.14 20.44
C GLU A 406 -14.79 25.76 21.07
N ILE A 407 -14.42 25.63 22.34
CA ILE A 407 -14.57 24.39 23.11
C ILE A 407 -15.12 24.78 24.48
N GLN A 408 -16.21 24.13 24.88
CA GLN A 408 -16.90 24.33 26.15
C GLN A 408 -17.46 23.01 26.67
N ARG A 409 -17.66 22.92 27.98
CA ARG A 409 -18.41 21.83 28.60
C ARG A 409 -19.91 22.02 28.34
N GLU A 410 -20.62 20.93 28.12
CA GLU A 410 -22.10 20.93 27.99
C GLU A 410 -22.81 21.28 29.29
#